data_AF-A0A938JGV7-F1
#
_entry.id   AF-A0A938JGV7-F1
#
_cell.length_a   1.000
_cell.length_b   1.000
_cell.length_c   1.000
_cell.angle_alpha   90.00
_cell.angle_beta   90.00
_cell.angle_gamma   90.00
#
_symmetry.space_group_name_H-M   'P 1'
#
loop_
_entity.id
_entity.type
_entity.pdbx_description
1 polymer ?
#
loop_
_entity_poly.entity_id
_entity_poly.type
_entity_poly.pdbx_seq_one_letter_code
_entity_poly.pdbx_strand_id
1 'polypeptide(L)'
;FGAPAVIENAPVDEQGRPFPTREWLTCRVLATAVSRLEADGGVRMLEHDDLMAVPLAEAHARHQAVHDGHRVAGAGHPDHVKCLHAHLAFALAEGGNPVGDWIMDRTGAAWPPTCCAGDAP
;
A
#
# COMPACT_ATOMS: atom_id res chain seq x y z
N PHE A 1 -16.91 -3.29 -12.94
CA PHE A 1 -16.43 -3.52 -11.56
C PHE A 1 -16.59 -5.01 -11.27
N GLY A 2 -15.53 -5.75 -10.95
CA GLY A 2 -15.62 -7.22 -10.88
C GLY A 2 -14.37 -7.99 -10.44
N ALA A 3 -13.20 -7.34 -10.33
CA ALA A 3 -11.99 -7.96 -9.78
C ALA A 3 -11.41 -7.08 -8.66
N PRO A 4 -10.77 -7.68 -7.64
CA PRO A 4 -10.24 -6.96 -6.49
C PRO A 4 -9.08 -6.04 -6.89
N ALA A 5 -9.08 -4.82 -6.35
CA ALA A 5 -7.96 -3.89 -6.48
C ALA A 5 -6.83 -4.17 -5.50
N VAL A 6 -7.17 -4.85 -4.39
CA VAL A 6 -6.25 -5.29 -3.35
C VAL A 6 -6.63 -6.72 -2.96
N ILE A 7 -5.64 -7.56 -2.73
CA ILE A 7 -5.82 -8.84 -2.05
C ILE A 7 -5.13 -8.80 -0.70
N GLU A 8 -5.69 -9.53 0.26
CA GLU A 8 -5.16 -9.64 1.62
C GLU A 8 -4.77 -11.09 1.90
N ASN A 9 -3.57 -11.28 2.43
CA ASN A 9 -3.09 -12.57 2.90
C ASN A 9 -3.29 -12.71 4.42
N ALA A 10 -3.40 -13.96 4.87
CA ALA A 10 -3.31 -14.28 6.28
C ALA A 10 -2.02 -13.71 6.90
N PRO A 11 -2.01 -13.33 8.19
CA PRO A 11 -0.84 -12.72 8.81
C PRO A 11 0.35 -13.69 8.93
N VAL A 12 0.10 -15.00 8.89
CA VAL A 12 1.11 -16.07 8.97
C VAL A 12 0.89 -17.11 7.87
N ASP A 13 1.97 -17.80 7.50
CA ASP A 13 1.91 -18.96 6.61
C ASP A 13 1.46 -20.24 7.35
N GLU A 14 1.35 -21.34 6.62
CA GLU A 14 0.95 -22.65 7.15
C GLU A 14 1.91 -23.18 8.24
N GLN A 15 3.12 -22.62 8.33
CA GLN A 15 4.12 -22.94 9.35
C GLN A 15 4.18 -21.91 10.49
N GLY A 16 3.26 -20.95 10.53
CA GLY A 16 3.17 -19.91 11.56
C GLY A 16 4.20 -18.78 11.42
N ARG A 17 4.88 -18.66 10.28
CA ARG A 17 5.85 -17.57 10.04
C ARG A 17 5.11 -16.34 9.52
N PRO A 18 5.42 -15.13 10.00
CA PRO A 18 4.72 -13.93 9.57
C PRO A 18 4.98 -13.59 8.11
N PHE A 19 3.92 -13.30 7.37
CA PHE A 19 4.04 -12.74 6.03
C PHE A 19 4.48 -11.28 6.12
N PRO A 20 5.47 -10.85 5.33
CA PRO A 20 6.01 -9.51 5.46
C PRO A 20 5.16 -8.41 4.81
N THR A 21 4.11 -8.78 4.07
CA THR A 21 3.21 -7.87 3.38
C THR A 21 1.86 -8.56 3.29
N ARG A 22 0.85 -8.05 4.01
CA ARG A 22 -0.50 -8.61 4.05
C ARG A 22 -1.31 -8.15 2.84
N GLU A 23 -1.24 -6.88 2.50
CA GLU A 23 -2.03 -6.27 1.43
C GLU A 23 -1.19 -6.08 0.16
N TRP A 24 -1.74 -6.50 -0.98
CA TRP A 24 -1.09 -6.39 -2.28
C TRP A 24 -1.98 -5.65 -3.27
N LEU A 25 -1.45 -4.59 -3.88
CA LEU A 25 -2.14 -3.82 -4.91
C LEU A 25 -2.17 -4.61 -6.24
N THR A 26 -3.34 -5.13 -6.60
CA THR A 26 -3.54 -5.97 -7.80
C THR A 26 -4.12 -5.21 -8.99
N CYS A 27 -4.70 -4.02 -8.78
CA CYS A 27 -5.17 -3.17 -9.87
C CYS A 27 -3.98 -2.68 -10.71
N ARG A 28 -3.84 -3.18 -11.95
CA ARG A 28 -2.70 -2.84 -12.83
C ARG A 28 -2.59 -1.35 -13.13
N VAL A 29 -3.71 -0.66 -13.27
CA VAL A 29 -3.75 0.78 -13.54
C VAL A 29 -3.16 1.56 -12.37
N LEU A 30 -3.61 1.28 -11.15
CA LEU A 30 -3.08 1.91 -9.95
C LEU A 30 -1.61 1.52 -9.72
N ALA A 31 -1.29 0.23 -9.83
CA ALA A 31 0.08 -0.25 -9.64
C ALA A 31 1.07 0.40 -10.61
N THR A 32 0.69 0.57 -11.89
CA THR A 32 1.52 1.25 -12.90
C THR A 32 1.69 2.73 -12.55
N ALA A 33 0.64 3.40 -12.11
CA ALA A 33 0.72 4.81 -11.74
C ALA A 33 1.60 5.03 -10.52
N VAL A 34 1.47 4.17 -9.50
CA VAL A 34 2.33 4.18 -8.30
C VAL A 34 3.78 3.88 -8.67
N SER A 35 4.05 2.90 -9.55
CA SER A 35 5.42 2.63 -10.02
C SER A 35 6.07 3.84 -10.69
N ARG A 36 5.31 4.65 -11.43
CA ARG A 36 5.82 5.88 -12.02
C ARG A 36 6.16 6.92 -10.94
N LEU A 37 5.24 7.13 -9.99
CA LEU A 37 5.49 8.04 -8.87
C LEU A 37 6.72 7.62 -8.06
N GLU A 38 6.93 6.33 -7.81
CA GLU A 38 8.14 5.83 -7.14
C GLU A 38 9.41 6.09 -7.95
N ALA A 39 9.38 5.81 -9.26
CA ALA A 39 10.51 6.09 -10.15
C ALA A 39 10.88 7.58 -10.19
N ASP A 40 9.88 8.46 -10.05
CA ASP A 40 10.06 9.91 -9.95
C ASP A 40 10.49 10.39 -8.55
N GLY A 41 10.73 9.47 -7.61
CA GLY A 41 11.23 9.77 -6.27
C GLY A 41 10.15 9.98 -5.21
N GLY A 42 8.92 9.53 -5.46
CA GLY A 42 7.76 9.73 -4.59
C GLY A 42 7.94 9.22 -3.16
N VAL A 43 8.73 8.16 -2.94
CA VAL A 43 9.09 7.69 -1.59
C VAL A 43 9.77 8.80 -0.80
N ARG A 44 10.82 9.41 -1.37
CA ARG A 44 11.54 10.51 -0.72
C ARG A 44 10.63 11.72 -0.52
N MET A 45 9.77 12.02 -1.48
CA MET A 45 8.82 13.12 -1.37
C MET A 45 7.85 12.92 -0.20
N LEU A 46 7.33 11.70 -0.01
CA LEU A 46 6.45 11.37 1.11
C LEU A 46 7.17 11.49 2.44
N GLU A 47 8.38 10.92 2.54
CA GLU A 47 9.20 10.95 3.77
C GLU A 47 9.61 12.37 4.20
N HIS A 48 9.72 13.32 3.26
CA HIS A 48 10.11 14.72 3.53
C HIS A 48 8.92 15.69 3.50
N ASP A 49 7.69 15.20 3.42
CA ASP A 49 6.49 16.03 3.51
C ASP A 49 6.10 16.18 4.98
N ASP A 50 6.37 17.35 5.56
CA ASP A 50 6.09 17.64 6.97
C ASP A 50 4.62 17.40 7.35
N LEU A 51 3.68 17.58 6.41
CA LEU A 51 2.26 17.31 6.66
C LEU A 51 1.97 15.81 6.79
N MET A 52 2.82 14.96 6.22
CA MET A 52 2.67 13.51 6.23
C MET A 52 3.42 12.82 7.37
N ALA A 53 4.26 13.52 8.13
CA ALA A 53 5.02 12.91 9.22
C ALA A 53 4.12 12.17 10.22
N VAL A 54 3.03 12.81 10.67
CA VAL A 54 2.07 12.20 11.60
C VAL A 54 1.22 11.11 10.92
N PRO A 55 0.55 11.35 9.78
CA PRO A 55 -0.19 10.31 9.08
C PRO A 55 0.62 9.06 8.71
N LEU A 56 1.89 9.24 8.35
CA LEU A 56 2.78 8.15 8.00
C LEU A 56 3.08 7.28 9.23
N ALA A 57 3.44 7.90 10.36
CA ALA A 57 3.65 7.18 11.61
C ALA A 57 2.39 6.44 12.08
N GLU A 58 1.21 7.06 11.95
CA GLU A 58 -0.07 6.41 12.26
C GLU A 58 -0.39 5.24 11.33
N ALA A 59 -0.12 5.37 10.03
CA ALA A 59 -0.28 4.29 9.07
C ALA A 59 0.68 3.12 9.38
N HIS A 60 1.92 3.40 9.74
CA HIS A 60 2.87 2.36 10.15
C HIS A 60 2.45 1.67 11.43
N ALA A 61 1.99 2.40 12.44
CA ALA A 61 1.52 1.82 13.69
C ALA A 61 0.31 0.90 13.46
N ARG A 62 -0.65 1.31 12.62
CA ARG A 62 -1.82 0.48 12.27
C ARG A 62 -1.42 -0.75 11.44
N HIS A 63 -0.52 -0.58 10.48
CA HIS A 63 0.02 -1.69 9.69
C HIS A 63 0.78 -2.69 10.59
N GLN A 64 1.51 -2.23 11.61
CA GLN A 64 2.14 -3.13 12.58
C GLN A 64 1.14 -3.86 13.47
N ALA A 65 0.06 -3.19 13.88
CA ALA A 65 -0.99 -3.78 14.71
C ALA A 65 -1.72 -4.93 13.99
N VAL A 66 -1.92 -4.84 12.67
CA VAL A 66 -2.51 -5.94 11.89
C VAL A 66 -1.58 -7.15 11.78
N HIS A 67 -0.29 -7.03 12.05
CA HIS A 67 0.59 -8.20 12.13
C HIS A 67 0.51 -8.96 13.47
N ASP A 68 -0.48 -8.67 14.32
CA ASP A 68 -0.76 -9.39 15.58
C ASP A 68 0.49 -9.54 16.47
N GLY A 69 1.31 -8.48 16.53
CA GLY A 69 2.56 -8.45 17.29
C GLY A 69 3.73 -9.24 16.67
N HIS A 70 3.55 -9.86 15.51
CA HIS A 70 4.65 -10.53 14.81
C HIS A 70 5.63 -9.52 14.21
N ARG A 71 6.91 -9.69 14.54
CA ARG A 71 7.98 -8.94 13.89
C ARG A 71 8.19 -9.46 12.46
N VAL A 72 7.76 -8.66 11.51
CA VAL A 72 7.93 -8.90 10.08
C VAL A 72 9.36 -8.57 9.63
N ALA A 73 9.99 -9.50 8.90
CA ALA A 73 11.26 -9.22 8.24
C ALA A 73 11.07 -8.21 7.09
N GLY A 74 11.89 -7.16 7.05
CA GLY A 74 11.77 -6.09 6.06
C GLY A 74 10.68 -5.05 6.36
N ALA A 75 10.01 -5.13 7.53
CA ALA A 75 9.49 -3.92 8.16
C ALA A 75 10.72 -3.07 8.48
N GLY A 76 10.97 -2.06 7.65
CA GLY A 76 12.15 -1.22 7.76
C GLY A 76 12.18 -0.42 9.07
N HIS A 77 13.02 0.60 9.11
CA HIS A 77 12.92 1.61 10.16
C HIS A 77 11.49 2.19 10.17
N PRO A 78 10.88 2.50 11.33
CA PRO A 78 9.57 3.15 11.38
C PRO A 78 9.51 4.43 10.54
N ASP A 79 10.65 5.06 10.31
CA ASP A 79 10.73 6.31 9.53
C ASP A 79 10.93 6.07 8.03
N HIS A 80 11.00 4.81 7.59
CA HIS A 80 11.27 4.47 6.19
C HIS A 80 10.08 3.81 5.50
N VAL A 81 9.69 4.42 4.38
CA VAL A 81 8.67 3.89 3.48
C VAL A 81 9.30 2.81 2.60
N LYS A 82 8.85 1.55 2.76
CA LYS A 82 9.33 0.43 1.93
C LYS A 82 8.95 0.62 0.46
N CYS A 83 7.67 0.85 0.19
CA CYS A 83 7.13 1.17 -1.12
C CYS A 83 5.74 1.83 -1.00
N LEU A 84 5.42 2.68 -1.97
CA LEU A 84 4.11 3.33 -2.09
C LEU A 84 3.01 2.32 -2.46
N HIS A 85 3.34 1.20 -3.13
CA HIS A 85 2.33 0.16 -3.42
C HIS A 85 1.73 -0.45 -2.17
N ALA A 86 2.57 -0.77 -1.18
CA ALA A 86 2.11 -1.34 0.09
C ALA A 86 1.24 -0.34 0.85
N HIS A 87 1.66 0.94 0.90
CA HIS A 87 0.87 1.98 1.55
C HIS A 87 -0.49 2.21 0.88
N LEU A 88 -0.54 2.23 -0.45
CA LEU A 88 -1.81 2.37 -1.16
C LEU A 88 -2.68 1.11 -0.98
N ALA A 89 -2.10 -0.09 -1.04
CA ALA A 89 -2.84 -1.33 -0.82
C ALA A 89 -3.48 -1.36 0.59
N PHE A 90 -2.68 -1.02 1.60
CA PHE A 90 -3.14 -0.94 2.98
C PHE A 90 -4.25 0.10 3.17
N ALA A 91 -4.06 1.31 2.64
CA ALA A 91 -5.08 2.36 2.71
C ALA A 91 -6.40 1.91 2.07
N LEU A 92 -6.36 1.29 0.89
CA LEU A 92 -7.55 0.79 0.22
C LEU A 92 -8.24 -0.34 0.99
N ALA A 93 -7.49 -1.23 1.63
CA ALA A 93 -8.04 -2.30 2.45
C ALA A 93 -8.76 -1.77 3.70
N GLU A 94 -8.25 -0.68 4.30
CA GLU A 94 -8.85 -0.03 5.48
C GLU A 94 -10.02 0.91 5.14
N GLY A 95 -10.30 1.15 3.86
CA GLY A 95 -11.32 2.12 3.42
C GLY A 95 -10.82 3.57 3.27
N GLY A 96 -9.50 3.78 3.34
CA GLY A 96 -8.82 5.06 3.08
C GLY A 96 -7.98 5.52 4.27
N ASN A 97 -6.94 6.29 3.99
CA ASN A 97 -6.18 7.05 4.98
C ASN A 97 -5.40 8.19 4.29
N PRO A 98 -4.90 9.21 5.02
CA PRO A 98 -4.27 10.38 4.40
C PRO A 98 -3.02 10.07 3.56
N VAL A 99 -2.29 8.99 3.87
CA VAL A 99 -1.15 8.56 3.05
C VAL A 99 -1.62 7.97 1.72
N GLY A 100 -2.70 7.19 1.73
CA GLY A 100 -3.35 6.68 0.52
C GLY A 100 -3.85 7.83 -0.37
N ASP A 101 -4.49 8.83 0.23
CA ASP A 101 -4.97 10.02 -0.48
C ASP A 101 -3.80 10.80 -1.10
N TRP A 102 -2.73 11.02 -0.33
CA TRP A 102 -1.50 11.67 -0.79
C TRP A 102 -0.91 10.97 -2.03
N ILE A 103 -0.94 9.63 -2.06
CA ILE A 103 -0.47 8.82 -3.19
C ILE A 103 -1.41 8.99 -4.38
N MET A 104 -2.73 8.85 -4.17
CA MET A 104 -3.73 8.96 -5.23
C MET A 104 -3.68 10.33 -5.92
N ASP A 105 -3.59 11.40 -5.13
CA ASP A 105 -3.51 12.77 -5.65
C ASP A 105 -2.28 12.99 -6.53
N ARG A 106 -1.11 12.45 -6.13
CA ARG A 106 0.15 12.63 -6.86
C ARG A 106 0.29 11.74 -8.07
N THR A 107 -0.32 10.56 -8.05
CA THR A 107 -0.38 9.72 -9.25
C THR A 107 -1.33 10.29 -10.31
N GLY A 108 -2.31 11.10 -9.91
CA GLY A 108 -3.42 11.53 -10.77
C GLY A 108 -4.23 10.35 -11.32
N ALA A 109 -4.10 9.17 -10.69
CA ALA A 109 -4.70 7.94 -11.20
C ALA A 109 -6.19 7.94 -10.88
N ALA A 110 -6.99 7.66 -11.89
CA ALA A 110 -8.40 7.36 -11.72
C ALA A 110 -8.63 5.85 -11.74
N TRP A 111 -9.66 5.42 -11.02
CA TRP A 111 -10.20 4.08 -11.20
C TRP A 111 -10.56 3.87 -12.67
N PRO A 112 -10.08 2.79 -13.32
CA PRO A 112 -10.44 2.56 -14.69
C PRO A 112 -11.95 2.28 -14.78
N PRO A 113 -12.67 2.85 -15.78
CA PRO A 113 -14.11 2.66 -15.91
C PRO A 113 -14.49 1.19 -16.13
N THR A 114 -13.57 0.42 -16.74
CA THR A 114 -13.66 -1.03 -16.91
C THR A 114 -12.45 -1.67 -16.25
N CYS A 115 -12.67 -2.75 -15.50
CA CYS A 115 -11.58 -3.43 -14.83
C CYS A 115 -10.68 -4.14 -15.85
N CYS A 116 -9.40 -3.81 -15.88
CA CYS A 116 -8.41 -4.47 -16.76
C CYS A 116 -8.14 -5.96 -16.44
N ALA A 117 -8.67 -6.47 -15.33
CA ALA A 117 -8.70 -7.89 -14.99
C ALA A 117 -10.07 -8.54 -15.30
N GLY A 118 -11.08 -7.74 -15.65
CA GLY A 118 -12.34 -8.20 -16.18
C GLY A 118 -12.20 -8.42 -17.68
N ASP A 119 -11.93 -9.68 -18.00
CA ASP A 119 -12.06 -10.40 -19.28
C ASP A 119 -10.82 -11.29 -19.48
N ALA A 120 -10.73 -12.34 -18.65
CA ALA A 120 -10.15 -13.59 -19.10
C ALA A 120 -11.28 -14.34 -19.85
N PRO A 121 -11.06 -14.80 -21.09
CA PRO A 121 -12.05 -15.62 -21.79
C PRO A 121 -12.39 -16.90 -21.04
#